data_AF-A0A6S7I9S3-F1
#
_entry.id   AF-A0A6S7I9S3-F1
#
_cell.length_a   1.000
_cell.length_b   1.000
_cell.length_c   1.000
_cell.angle_alpha   90.00
_cell.angle_beta   90.00
_cell.angle_gamma   90.00
#
_symmetry.space_group_name_H-M   'P 1'
#
loop_
_entity.id
_entity.type
_entity.pdbx_description
1 polymer ?
#
loop_
_entity_poly.entity_id
_entity_poly.type
_entity_poly.pdbx_seq_one_letter_code
_entity_poly.pdbx_strand_id
1 'polypeptide(L)'
;MVKESKFVCSLVLLLQVFQARCQTPGCVNAPTVSYRFVCASLFIDSVCSSGHKHRFCSSHELGEGVYVNSLQAAVSILLSGNSFAKIERMAKFYDLALLSKSTFYRYQRLYLIPEINEWWAWTRQELLKEFVGQDNVIGGDGQCDSPGFNAKNLCYFMVEANSNYIIDIEILDKRHVGLASTNMEREAVKRGLERLTQDIKVVEFVTDASTSVKALLENNFPTIVHSLDVWHKSKSIKKCSLAKV
;
A
#
# COMPACT_ATOMS: atom_id res chain seq x y z
N MET A 1 12.14 3.94 12.32
CA MET A 1 13.07 2.86 11.89
C MET A 1 14.35 3.46 11.35
N VAL A 2 15.52 2.98 11.79
CA VAL A 2 16.80 3.48 11.29
C VAL A 2 16.96 3.07 9.81
N LYS A 3 17.24 4.04 8.94
CA LYS A 3 17.51 3.80 7.52
C LYS A 3 18.97 3.36 7.37
N GLU A 4 19.17 2.06 7.32
CA GLU A 4 20.49 1.45 7.12
C GLU A 4 20.62 0.92 5.69
N SER A 5 21.79 1.13 5.09
CA SER A 5 22.15 0.59 3.78
C SER A 5 22.18 -0.93 3.81
N LYS A 6 21.66 -1.56 2.75
CA LYS A 6 21.63 -3.01 2.57
C LYS A 6 22.24 -3.37 1.23
N PHE A 7 22.92 -4.50 1.17
CA PHE A 7 23.49 -5.05 -0.06
C PHE A 7 23.29 -6.56 -0.11
N VAL A 8 23.42 -7.14 -1.30
CA VAL A 8 23.36 -8.59 -1.50
C VAL A 8 24.76 -9.18 -1.37
N CYS A 9 24.91 -10.21 -0.53
CA CYS A 9 26.17 -10.92 -0.31
C CYS A 9 25.95 -12.43 -0.49
N SER A 10 26.82 -13.09 -1.25
CA SER A 10 26.82 -14.56 -1.34
C SER A 10 27.08 -15.15 0.04
N LEU A 11 26.20 -16.07 0.47
CA LEU A 11 26.26 -16.67 1.80
C LEU A 11 27.64 -17.23 2.13
N VAL A 12 28.28 -17.92 1.18
CA VAL A 12 29.61 -18.53 1.38
C VAL A 12 30.68 -17.49 1.73
N LEU A 13 30.68 -16.33 1.04
CA LEU A 13 31.65 -15.26 1.31
C LEU A 13 31.48 -14.69 2.72
N LEU A 14 30.23 -14.56 3.18
CA LEU A 14 29.96 -14.10 4.54
C LEU A 14 30.34 -15.16 5.57
N LEU A 15 30.01 -16.44 5.34
CA LEU A 15 30.35 -17.53 6.25
C LEU A 15 31.86 -17.70 6.42
N GLN A 16 32.65 -17.46 5.37
CA GLN A 16 34.12 -17.47 5.45
C GLN A 16 34.66 -16.50 6.51
N VAL A 17 34.02 -15.35 6.71
CA VAL A 17 34.41 -14.38 7.75
C VAL A 17 34.28 -14.98 9.16
N PHE A 18 33.23 -15.79 9.38
CA PHE A 18 32.99 -16.45 10.66
C PHE A 18 33.82 -17.73 10.83
N GLN A 19 34.15 -18.43 9.75
CA GLN A 19 34.95 -19.65 9.76
C GLN A 19 36.46 -19.38 9.92
N ALA A 20 36.95 -18.23 9.45
CA ALA A 20 38.38 -17.93 9.42
C ALA A 20 39.01 -17.84 10.82
N ARG A 21 38.28 -17.31 11.80
CA ARG A 21 38.75 -17.23 13.20
C ARG A 21 37.61 -17.10 14.19
N CYS A 22 37.86 -17.54 15.41
CA CYS A 22 37.00 -17.23 16.54
C CYS A 22 36.87 -15.71 16.71
N GLN A 23 35.66 -15.24 17.00
CA GLN A 23 35.39 -13.81 17.20
C GLN A 23 35.82 -13.29 18.59
N THR A 24 36.25 -14.18 19.48
CA THR A 24 36.80 -13.82 20.79
C THR A 24 38.25 -13.32 20.63
N PRO A 25 38.59 -12.11 21.13
CA PRO A 25 39.96 -11.60 21.09
C PRO A 25 40.97 -12.59 21.69
N GLY A 26 42.08 -12.84 20.97
CA GLY A 26 43.14 -13.76 21.40
C GLY A 26 42.90 -15.25 21.09
N CYS A 27 41.71 -15.63 20.62
CA CYS A 27 41.43 -17.02 20.22
C CYS A 27 41.78 -17.26 18.75
N VAL A 28 42.67 -18.24 18.47
CA VAL A 28 43.09 -18.62 17.11
C VAL A 28 42.37 -19.85 16.55
N ASN A 29 41.46 -20.45 17.34
CA ASN A 29 40.76 -21.65 16.93
C ASN A 29 39.73 -21.35 15.84
N ALA A 30 39.70 -22.19 14.80
CA ALA A 30 38.67 -22.17 13.78
C ALA A 30 37.34 -22.63 14.40
N PRO A 31 36.27 -21.83 14.34
CA PRO A 31 34.97 -22.23 14.85
C PRO A 31 34.20 -23.07 13.83
N THR A 32 33.40 -24.01 14.34
CA THR A 32 32.33 -24.63 13.56
C THR A 32 31.19 -23.62 13.43
N VAL A 33 30.72 -23.40 12.21
CA VAL A 33 29.70 -22.39 11.89
C VAL A 33 28.44 -23.08 11.36
N SER A 34 27.29 -22.72 11.91
CA SER A 34 25.96 -23.08 11.39
C SER A 34 25.16 -21.81 11.10
N TYR A 35 24.17 -21.93 10.22
CA TYR A 35 23.33 -20.80 9.84
C TYR A 35 21.88 -21.21 9.64
N ARG A 36 20.99 -20.22 9.75
CA ARG A 36 19.58 -20.37 9.37
C ARG A 36 19.03 -19.03 8.88
N PHE A 37 18.08 -19.08 7.97
CA PHE A 37 17.31 -17.91 7.58
C PHE A 37 16.03 -17.81 8.40
N VAL A 38 15.72 -16.59 8.83
CA VAL A 38 14.41 -16.21 9.38
C VAL A 38 13.89 -15.09 8.50
N CYS A 39 13.06 -15.45 7.52
CA CYS A 39 12.61 -14.53 6.47
C CYS A 39 13.81 -13.85 5.78
N ALA A 40 13.86 -12.52 5.77
CA ALA A 40 14.95 -11.75 5.15
C ALA A 40 16.18 -11.56 6.07
N SER A 41 16.24 -12.28 7.20
CA SER A 41 17.32 -12.17 8.19
C SER A 41 18.13 -13.45 8.27
N LEU A 42 19.46 -13.32 8.34
CA LEU A 42 20.40 -14.43 8.47
C LEU A 42 20.88 -14.51 9.92
N PHE A 43 20.80 -15.72 10.47
CA PHE A 43 21.39 -16.08 11.76
C PHE A 43 22.61 -16.94 11.52
N ILE A 44 23.69 -16.62 12.21
CA ILE A 44 24.92 -17.40 12.23
C ILE A 44 25.24 -17.71 13.68
N ASP A 45 25.38 -19.00 13.99
CA ASP A 45 25.89 -19.48 15.27
C ASP A 45 27.27 -20.10 15.02
N SER A 46 28.23 -19.80 15.88
CA SER A 46 29.59 -20.32 15.76
C SER A 46 30.14 -20.77 17.11
N VAL A 47 30.86 -21.90 17.11
CA VAL A 47 31.44 -22.50 18.32
C VAL A 47 32.86 -22.97 18.03
N CYS A 48 33.86 -22.51 18.80
CA CYS A 48 35.24 -22.99 18.67
C CYS A 48 35.55 -24.15 19.61
N SER A 49 36.67 -24.85 19.36
CA SER A 49 37.17 -25.94 20.22
C SER A 49 37.42 -25.53 21.67
N SER A 50 37.74 -24.25 21.95
CA SER A 50 37.83 -23.70 23.31
C SER A 50 36.47 -23.43 23.98
N GLY A 51 35.35 -23.75 23.33
CA GLY A 51 33.99 -23.57 23.88
C GLY A 51 33.40 -22.17 23.74
N HIS A 52 34.10 -21.19 23.15
CA HIS A 52 33.52 -19.87 22.88
C HIS A 52 32.36 -19.97 21.89
N LYS A 53 31.27 -19.26 22.19
CA LYS A 53 30.06 -19.20 21.36
C LYS A 53 29.85 -17.77 20.88
N HIS A 54 29.56 -17.61 19.60
CA HIS A 54 29.19 -16.32 19.03
C HIS A 54 27.97 -16.46 18.15
N ARG A 55 27.05 -15.50 18.27
CA ARG A 55 25.82 -15.40 17.50
C ARG A 55 25.78 -14.08 16.77
N PHE A 56 25.50 -14.13 15.48
CA PHE A 56 25.29 -12.97 14.62
C PHE A 56 23.88 -13.02 14.01
N CYS A 57 23.25 -11.85 13.93
CA CYS A 57 22.00 -11.64 13.20
C CYS A 57 22.19 -10.48 12.23
N SER A 58 21.80 -10.66 10.97
CA SER A 58 21.88 -9.59 9.96
C SER A 58 20.78 -8.52 10.10
N SER A 59 19.94 -8.61 11.13
CA SER A 59 18.84 -7.69 11.40
C SER A 59 18.71 -7.39 12.88
N HIS A 60 18.38 -6.14 13.21
CA HIS A 60 17.90 -5.78 14.54
C HIS A 60 16.55 -6.46 14.83
N GLU A 61 16.32 -6.79 16.09
CA GLU A 61 15.04 -7.30 16.60
C GLU A 61 14.20 -6.15 17.16
N LEU A 62 12.92 -6.10 16.78
CA LEU A 62 11.95 -5.11 17.26
C LEU A 62 11.16 -5.59 18.48
N GLY A 63 11.24 -6.88 18.81
CA GLY A 63 10.47 -7.56 19.84
C GLY A 63 9.67 -8.74 19.27
N GLU A 64 9.36 -9.71 20.14
CA GLU A 64 8.51 -10.87 19.82
C GLU A 64 8.94 -11.67 18.56
N GLY A 65 10.25 -11.71 18.26
CA GLY A 65 10.77 -12.38 17.08
C GLY A 65 10.47 -11.68 15.75
N VAL A 66 10.15 -10.38 15.78
CA VAL A 66 10.04 -9.53 14.59
C VAL A 66 11.37 -8.86 14.29
N TYR A 67 11.84 -9.02 13.06
CA TYR A 67 13.12 -8.49 12.60
C TYR A 67 12.93 -7.34 11.62
N VAL A 68 13.70 -6.27 11.79
CA VAL A 68 13.64 -5.04 10.99
C VAL A 68 13.70 -5.33 9.48
N ASN A 69 14.64 -6.16 9.02
CA ASN A 69 14.79 -6.45 7.59
C ASN A 69 13.54 -7.13 7.01
N SER A 70 12.93 -8.04 7.77
CA SER A 70 11.74 -8.78 7.35
C SER A 70 10.51 -7.88 7.31
N LEU A 71 10.35 -6.99 8.30
CA LEU A 71 9.29 -5.99 8.30
C LEU A 71 9.49 -4.99 7.15
N GLN A 72 10.70 -4.48 6.96
CA GLN A 72 11.06 -3.57 5.85
C GLN A 72 10.79 -4.19 4.49
N ALA A 73 11.10 -5.47 4.30
CA ALA A 73 10.81 -6.15 3.04
C ALA A 73 9.29 -6.21 2.80
N ALA A 74 8.48 -6.53 3.82
CA ALA A 74 7.02 -6.51 3.69
C ALA A 74 6.47 -5.10 3.39
N VAL A 75 6.93 -4.09 4.12
CA VAL A 75 6.57 -2.68 3.91
C VAL A 75 6.92 -2.25 2.48
N SER A 76 8.14 -2.55 2.03
CA SER A 76 8.63 -2.17 0.71
C SER A 76 7.81 -2.82 -0.40
N ILE A 77 7.45 -4.09 -0.27
CA ILE A 77 6.60 -4.78 -1.25
C ILE A 77 5.20 -4.13 -1.29
N LEU A 78 4.60 -3.85 -0.12
CA LEU A 78 3.25 -3.28 -0.05
C LEU A 78 3.20 -1.86 -0.59
N LEU A 79 4.04 -0.95 -0.07
CA LEU A 79 3.97 0.48 -0.38
C LEU A 79 4.45 0.82 -1.78
N SER A 80 5.24 -0.04 -2.41
CA SER A 80 5.62 0.13 -3.83
C SER A 80 4.57 -0.40 -4.82
N GLY A 81 3.44 -0.94 -4.33
CA GLY A 81 2.40 -1.52 -5.18
C GLY A 81 2.82 -2.81 -5.89
N ASN A 82 3.88 -3.48 -5.42
CA ASN A 82 4.40 -4.68 -6.06
C ASN A 82 3.61 -5.93 -5.70
N SER A 83 3.49 -6.85 -6.67
CA SER A 83 2.91 -8.16 -6.40
C SER A 83 3.88 -9.03 -5.61
N PHE A 84 3.48 -9.46 -4.42
CA PHE A 84 4.27 -10.39 -3.61
C PHE A 84 4.69 -11.63 -4.39
N ALA A 85 3.80 -12.21 -5.20
CA ALA A 85 4.11 -13.41 -5.99
C ALA A 85 5.22 -13.16 -7.03
N LYS A 86 5.27 -11.95 -7.64
CA LYS A 86 6.34 -11.58 -8.58
C LYS A 86 7.67 -11.39 -7.84
N ILE A 87 7.66 -10.73 -6.69
CA ILE A 87 8.87 -10.51 -5.87
C ILE A 87 9.39 -11.82 -5.29
N GLU A 88 8.51 -12.70 -4.78
CA GLU A 88 8.88 -14.02 -4.30
C GLU A 88 9.49 -14.87 -5.43
N ARG A 89 8.92 -14.82 -6.64
CA ARG A 89 9.48 -15.52 -7.81
C ARG A 89 10.86 -14.97 -8.18
N MET A 90 11.03 -13.65 -8.19
CA MET A 90 12.33 -13.03 -8.44
C MET A 90 13.36 -13.45 -7.38
N ALA A 91 12.99 -13.43 -6.10
CA ALA A 91 13.85 -13.87 -5.02
C ALA A 91 14.24 -15.35 -5.17
N LYS A 92 13.32 -16.22 -5.60
CA LYS A 92 13.62 -17.63 -5.89
C LYS A 92 14.61 -17.81 -7.05
N PHE A 93 14.48 -17.04 -8.14
CA PHE A 93 15.45 -17.10 -9.24
C PHE A 93 16.82 -16.53 -8.87
N TYR A 94 16.86 -15.64 -7.89
CA TYR A 94 18.08 -15.00 -7.43
C TYR A 94 18.68 -15.66 -6.17
N ASP A 95 18.11 -16.78 -5.70
CA ASP A 95 18.48 -17.47 -4.45
C ASP A 95 18.54 -16.53 -3.22
N LEU A 96 17.63 -15.55 -3.18
CA LEU A 96 17.56 -14.54 -2.14
C LEU A 96 16.57 -14.95 -1.04
N ALA A 97 17.04 -14.92 0.22
CA ALA A 97 16.17 -15.14 1.37
C ALA A 97 15.11 -14.03 1.49
N LEU A 98 13.84 -14.42 1.50
CA LEU A 98 12.70 -13.52 1.60
C LEU A 98 11.68 -14.08 2.60
N LEU A 99 10.78 -13.23 3.08
CA LEU A 99 9.61 -13.63 3.84
C LEU A 99 8.69 -14.57 3.03
N SER A 100 7.99 -15.46 3.73
CA SER A 100 6.95 -16.31 3.13
C SER A 100 5.67 -15.54 2.86
N LYS A 101 4.81 -16.05 1.97
CA LYS A 101 3.47 -15.51 1.73
C LYS A 101 2.65 -15.37 3.01
N SER A 102 2.69 -16.38 3.89
CA SER A 102 1.98 -16.35 5.17
C SER A 102 2.50 -15.24 6.09
N THR A 103 3.83 -15.05 6.15
CA THR A 103 4.44 -13.99 6.96
C THR A 103 4.15 -12.61 6.40
N PHE A 104 4.15 -12.44 5.07
CA PHE A 104 3.78 -11.19 4.41
C PHE A 104 2.39 -10.72 4.84
N TYR A 105 1.38 -11.56 4.68
CA TYR A 105 0.01 -11.20 5.05
C TYR A 105 -0.17 -11.08 6.57
N ARG A 106 0.59 -11.83 7.37
CA ARG A 106 0.59 -11.65 8.83
C ARG A 106 1.11 -10.25 9.18
N TYR A 107 2.23 -9.82 8.62
CA TYR A 107 2.76 -8.47 8.85
C TYR A 107 1.81 -7.39 8.35
N GLN A 108 1.18 -7.60 7.19
CA GLN A 108 0.14 -6.67 6.72
C GLN A 108 -0.97 -6.46 7.75
N ARG A 109 -1.55 -7.56 8.25
CA ARG A 109 -2.67 -7.50 9.20
C ARG A 109 -2.28 -6.92 10.56
N LEU A 110 -1.11 -7.27 11.07
CA LEU A 110 -0.71 -6.92 12.44
C LEU A 110 -0.06 -5.55 12.55
N TYR A 111 0.68 -5.12 11.54
CA TYR A 111 1.55 -3.94 11.63
C TYR A 111 1.25 -2.90 10.54
N LEU A 112 1.16 -3.31 9.27
CA LEU A 112 1.16 -2.33 8.18
C LEU A 112 -0.22 -1.71 7.94
N ILE A 113 -1.29 -2.51 7.82
CA ILE A 113 -2.63 -2.00 7.54
C ILE A 113 -3.16 -1.13 8.69
N PRO A 114 -3.01 -1.53 9.98
CA PRO A 114 -3.42 -0.67 11.09
C PRO A 114 -2.73 0.70 11.04
N GLU A 115 -1.41 0.72 10.86
CA GLU A 115 -0.62 1.97 10.76
C GLU A 115 -1.05 2.83 9.57
N ILE A 116 -1.27 2.22 8.39
CA ILE A 116 -1.74 2.94 7.20
C ILE A 116 -3.12 3.57 7.46
N ASN A 117 -4.02 2.84 8.10
CA ASN A 117 -5.36 3.34 8.40
C ASN A 117 -5.33 4.46 9.44
N GLU A 118 -4.50 4.32 10.48
CA GLU A 118 -4.31 5.35 11.49
C GLU A 118 -3.73 6.62 10.87
N TRP A 119 -2.67 6.50 10.07
CA TRP A 119 -2.05 7.62 9.38
C TRP A 119 -3.01 8.29 8.40
N TRP A 120 -3.80 7.52 7.65
CA TRP A 120 -4.85 8.03 6.77
C TRP A 120 -5.93 8.78 7.54
N ALA A 121 -6.43 8.21 8.64
CA ALA A 121 -7.46 8.83 9.46
C ALA A 121 -6.99 10.16 10.05
N TRP A 122 -5.76 10.18 10.58
CA TRP A 122 -5.13 11.42 11.07
C TRP A 122 -4.97 12.45 9.95
N THR A 123 -4.37 12.07 8.82
CA THR A 123 -4.15 12.98 7.68
C THR A 123 -5.47 13.58 7.18
N ARG A 124 -6.50 12.73 7.02
CA ARG A 124 -7.83 13.17 6.59
C ARG A 124 -8.44 14.14 7.60
N GLN A 125 -8.32 13.88 8.90
CA GLN A 125 -8.83 14.79 9.93
C GLN A 125 -8.14 16.15 9.89
N GLU A 126 -6.82 16.19 9.73
CA GLU A 126 -6.09 17.46 9.62
C GLU A 126 -6.50 18.23 8.35
N LEU A 127 -6.60 17.56 7.20
CA LEU A 127 -7.05 18.18 5.95
C LEU A 127 -8.47 18.76 6.08
N LEU A 128 -9.41 18.02 6.67
CA LEU A 128 -10.78 18.50 6.79
C LEU A 128 -10.90 19.75 7.65
N LYS A 129 -10.07 19.91 8.69
CA LYS A 129 -10.05 21.15 9.50
C LYS A 129 -9.75 22.38 8.67
N GLU A 130 -8.94 22.26 7.62
CA GLU A 130 -8.62 23.37 6.72
C GLU A 130 -9.84 23.76 5.87
N PHE A 131 -10.71 22.81 5.53
CA PHE A 131 -11.85 23.00 4.64
C PHE A 131 -13.17 23.33 5.35
N VAL A 132 -13.22 23.23 6.68
CA VAL A 132 -14.38 23.62 7.48
C VAL A 132 -14.69 25.11 7.30
N GLY A 133 -15.97 25.43 7.08
CA GLY A 133 -16.45 26.81 6.92
C GLY A 133 -16.19 27.41 5.53
N GLN A 134 -15.58 26.66 4.61
CA GLN A 134 -15.38 27.04 3.22
C GLN A 134 -16.42 26.41 2.30
N ASP A 135 -16.57 26.98 1.10
CA ASP A 135 -17.37 26.41 0.02
C ASP A 135 -16.46 25.51 -0.81
N ASN A 136 -16.62 24.19 -0.66
CA ASN A 136 -15.71 23.21 -1.26
C ASN A 136 -16.27 22.64 -2.57
N VAL A 137 -15.45 22.68 -3.62
CA VAL A 137 -15.72 22.04 -4.91
C VAL A 137 -14.96 20.73 -4.95
N ILE A 138 -15.68 19.62 -5.12
CA ILE A 138 -15.11 18.29 -4.99
C ILE A 138 -15.18 17.55 -6.33
N GLY A 139 -14.05 17.05 -6.82
CA GLY A 139 -13.98 16.12 -7.94
C GLY A 139 -14.10 14.68 -7.47
N GLY A 140 -14.79 13.84 -8.24
CA GLY A 140 -14.94 12.42 -7.97
C GLY A 140 -14.61 11.54 -9.17
N ASP A 141 -13.75 10.54 -8.97
CA ASP A 141 -13.42 9.54 -10.00
C ASP A 141 -13.24 8.14 -9.42
N GLY A 142 -13.59 7.12 -10.22
CA GLY A 142 -13.63 5.72 -9.82
C GLY A 142 -12.69 4.85 -10.63
N GLN A 143 -11.83 4.09 -9.95
CA GLN A 143 -10.96 3.10 -10.58
C GLN A 143 -11.42 1.66 -10.26
N CYS A 144 -11.87 0.95 -11.30
CA CYS A 144 -12.21 -0.47 -11.22
C CYS A 144 -10.98 -1.37 -11.43
N ASP A 145 -10.99 -2.55 -10.81
CA ASP A 145 -9.91 -3.55 -10.96
C ASP A 145 -9.88 -4.26 -12.31
N SER A 146 -11.00 -4.27 -13.03
CA SER A 146 -11.10 -4.80 -14.39
C SER A 146 -12.11 -4.02 -15.24
N PRO A 147 -11.94 -3.98 -16.57
CA PRO A 147 -12.88 -3.29 -17.46
C PRO A 147 -14.24 -4.00 -17.56
N GLY A 148 -15.28 -3.21 -17.84
CA GLY A 148 -16.62 -3.70 -18.16
C GLY A 148 -17.42 -4.19 -16.95
N PHE A 149 -18.48 -4.96 -17.22
CA PHE A 149 -19.48 -5.38 -16.22
C PHE A 149 -18.98 -6.43 -15.22
N ASN A 150 -17.70 -6.81 -15.26
CA ASN A 150 -17.13 -7.88 -14.43
C ASN A 150 -16.21 -7.36 -13.31
N ALA A 151 -16.12 -6.04 -13.12
CA ALA A 151 -15.35 -5.45 -12.04
C ALA A 151 -15.75 -6.04 -10.68
N LYS A 152 -14.75 -6.45 -9.90
CA LYS A 152 -14.95 -6.99 -8.55
C LYS A 152 -14.74 -5.91 -7.51
N ASN A 153 -13.78 -5.02 -7.71
CA ASN A 153 -13.46 -3.96 -6.76
C ASN A 153 -13.48 -2.60 -7.45
N LEU A 154 -13.93 -1.59 -6.71
CA LEU A 154 -13.87 -0.18 -7.06
C LEU A 154 -13.12 0.56 -5.95
N CYS A 155 -12.19 1.43 -6.34
CA CYS A 155 -11.63 2.46 -5.48
C CYS A 155 -12.10 3.82 -6.01
N TYR A 156 -12.90 4.54 -5.24
CA TYR A 156 -13.43 5.84 -5.60
C TYR A 156 -12.72 6.92 -4.80
N PHE A 157 -12.24 7.96 -5.48
CA PHE A 157 -11.48 9.05 -4.90
C PHE A 157 -12.30 10.32 -4.95
N MET A 158 -12.33 11.06 -3.84
CA MET A 158 -12.89 12.41 -3.77
C MET A 158 -11.76 13.40 -3.47
N VAL A 159 -11.67 14.43 -4.31
CA VAL A 159 -10.55 15.37 -4.33
C VAL A 159 -11.09 16.79 -4.22
N GLU A 160 -10.53 17.60 -3.33
CA GLU A 160 -10.83 19.03 -3.31
C GLU A 160 -10.13 19.72 -4.50
N ALA A 161 -10.90 20.45 -5.30
CA ALA A 161 -10.49 20.87 -6.64
C ALA A 161 -9.35 21.89 -6.66
N ASN A 162 -9.22 22.75 -5.64
CA ASN A 162 -8.20 23.81 -5.64
C ASN A 162 -6.84 23.30 -5.16
N SER A 163 -6.84 22.55 -4.05
CA SER A 163 -5.65 21.98 -3.42
C SER A 163 -5.18 20.68 -4.08
N ASN A 164 -6.08 19.99 -4.78
CA ASN A 164 -5.89 18.63 -5.30
C ASN A 164 -5.64 17.57 -4.21
N TYR A 165 -5.99 17.86 -2.96
CA TYR A 165 -5.91 16.86 -1.91
C TYR A 165 -7.04 15.84 -2.00
N ILE A 166 -6.68 14.56 -1.87
CA ILE A 166 -7.65 13.48 -1.69
C ILE A 166 -8.21 13.60 -0.27
N ILE A 167 -9.50 13.89 -0.16
CA ILE A 167 -10.20 14.13 1.11
C ILE A 167 -11.09 12.96 1.53
N ASP A 168 -11.43 12.07 0.59
CA ASP A 168 -12.09 10.81 0.91
C ASP A 168 -11.76 9.73 -0.11
N ILE A 169 -11.76 8.47 0.37
CA ILE A 169 -11.55 7.28 -0.45
C ILE A 169 -12.60 6.25 -0.05
N GLU A 170 -13.38 5.77 -1.00
CA GLU A 170 -14.36 4.70 -0.79
C GLU A 170 -13.96 3.46 -1.59
N ILE A 171 -13.78 2.34 -0.87
CA ILE A 171 -13.43 1.05 -1.47
C ILE A 171 -14.61 0.11 -1.39
N LEU A 172 -15.10 -0.35 -2.54
CA LEU A 172 -16.20 -1.31 -2.63
C LEU A 172 -15.77 -2.60 -3.29
N ASP A 173 -16.27 -3.72 -2.75
CA ASP A 173 -16.35 -5.00 -3.44
C ASP A 173 -17.76 -5.13 -4.03
N LYS A 174 -17.91 -5.74 -5.19
CA LYS A 174 -19.21 -5.95 -5.86
C LYS A 174 -20.25 -6.63 -4.97
N ARG A 175 -19.83 -7.40 -3.96
CA ARG A 175 -20.72 -7.98 -2.94
C ARG A 175 -21.49 -6.94 -2.14
N HIS A 176 -20.93 -5.74 -1.97
CA HIS A 176 -21.61 -4.62 -1.31
C HIS A 176 -22.79 -4.06 -2.12
N VAL A 177 -22.88 -4.38 -3.41
CA VAL A 177 -23.93 -3.88 -4.33
C VAL A 177 -24.70 -5.01 -5.02
N GLY A 178 -24.87 -6.15 -4.32
CA GLY A 178 -25.66 -7.26 -4.84
C GLY A 178 -25.06 -7.90 -6.09
N LEU A 179 -23.73 -7.88 -6.24
CA LEU A 179 -22.96 -8.39 -7.38
C LEU A 179 -23.14 -7.61 -8.69
N ALA A 180 -23.82 -6.46 -8.67
CA ALA A 180 -23.99 -5.58 -9.81
C ALA A 180 -22.88 -4.52 -9.87
N SER A 181 -21.80 -4.81 -10.60
CA SER A 181 -20.61 -3.94 -10.69
C SER A 181 -20.91 -2.50 -11.12
N THR A 182 -21.92 -2.30 -11.98
CA THR A 182 -22.38 -0.97 -12.44
C THR A 182 -22.90 -0.08 -11.33
N ASN A 183 -23.30 -0.67 -10.21
CA ASN A 183 -23.85 0.07 -9.07
C ASN A 183 -22.76 0.50 -8.09
N MET A 184 -21.54 -0.02 -8.21
CA MET A 184 -20.45 0.32 -7.29
C MET A 184 -20.14 1.80 -7.31
N GLU A 185 -20.07 2.43 -8.49
CA GLU A 185 -19.75 3.86 -8.60
C GLU A 185 -20.79 4.72 -7.89
N ARG A 186 -22.07 4.50 -8.19
CA ARG A 186 -23.18 5.20 -7.55
C ARG A 186 -23.17 5.01 -6.03
N GLU A 187 -22.97 3.78 -5.57
CA GLU A 187 -22.93 3.49 -4.13
C GLU A 187 -21.71 4.12 -3.44
N ALA A 188 -20.56 4.16 -4.12
CA ALA A 188 -19.35 4.77 -3.58
C ALA A 188 -19.50 6.29 -3.44
N VAL A 189 -20.04 6.95 -4.48
CA VAL A 189 -20.38 8.39 -4.43
C VAL A 189 -21.34 8.66 -3.28
N LYS A 190 -22.40 7.86 -3.15
CA LYS A 190 -23.39 8.03 -2.08
C LYS A 190 -22.73 7.99 -0.70
N ARG A 191 -21.97 6.94 -0.39
CA ARG A 191 -21.31 6.76 0.91
C ARG A 191 -20.28 7.84 1.20
N GLY A 192 -19.47 8.19 0.20
CA GLY A 192 -18.45 9.22 0.36
C GLY A 192 -19.06 10.59 0.60
N LEU A 193 -20.08 10.99 -0.17
CA LEU A 193 -20.77 12.26 0.05
C LEU A 193 -21.55 12.30 1.36
N GLU A 194 -22.24 11.22 1.75
CA GLU A 194 -22.92 11.13 3.06
C GLU A 194 -21.95 11.37 4.23
N ARG A 195 -20.70 10.88 4.15
CA ARG A 195 -19.68 11.17 5.15
C ARG A 195 -19.14 12.59 5.01
N LEU A 196 -18.74 12.98 3.82
CA LEU A 196 -18.02 14.23 3.60
C LEU A 196 -18.88 15.45 3.92
N THR A 197 -20.18 15.40 3.61
CA THR A 197 -21.13 16.48 3.92
C THR A 197 -21.43 16.65 5.41
N GLN A 198 -21.08 15.67 6.25
CA GLN A 198 -21.12 15.82 7.71
C GLN A 198 -19.91 16.59 8.23
N ASP A 199 -18.78 16.50 7.53
CA ASP A 199 -17.51 17.09 7.94
C ASP A 199 -17.33 18.52 7.38
N ILE A 200 -17.67 18.74 6.11
CA ILE A 200 -17.45 20.01 5.39
C ILE A 200 -18.62 20.39 4.49
N LYS A 201 -18.70 21.68 4.13
CA LYS A 201 -19.70 22.17 3.18
C LYS A 201 -19.23 21.91 1.75
N VAL A 202 -19.85 20.93 1.10
CA VAL A 202 -19.68 20.66 -0.33
C VAL A 202 -20.72 21.45 -1.11
N VAL A 203 -20.28 22.35 -1.99
CA VAL A 203 -21.19 23.17 -2.82
C VAL A 203 -21.35 22.64 -4.24
N GLU A 204 -20.33 21.96 -4.73
CA GLU A 204 -20.29 21.43 -6.09
C GLU A 204 -19.57 20.09 -6.11
N PHE A 205 -20.11 19.15 -6.88
CA PHE A 205 -19.49 17.85 -7.12
C PHE A 205 -19.31 17.66 -8.62
N VAL A 206 -18.06 17.43 -9.03
CA VAL A 206 -17.65 17.30 -10.43
C VAL A 206 -17.35 15.83 -10.71
N THR A 207 -18.06 15.23 -11.66
CA THR A 207 -17.84 13.82 -12.03
C THR A 207 -17.89 13.61 -13.53
N ASP A 208 -17.53 12.39 -13.94
CA ASP A 208 -17.80 11.91 -15.28
C ASP A 208 -19.30 11.89 -15.61
N ALA A 209 -19.64 11.74 -16.89
CA ALA A 209 -21.02 11.78 -17.40
C ALA A 209 -21.83 10.49 -17.09
N SER A 210 -21.75 9.99 -15.86
CA SER A 210 -22.47 8.83 -15.35
C SER A 210 -23.93 9.17 -15.05
N THR A 211 -24.87 8.50 -15.73
CA THR A 211 -26.31 8.75 -15.57
C THR A 211 -26.82 8.35 -14.19
N SER A 212 -26.24 7.31 -13.59
CA SER A 212 -26.61 6.81 -12.28
C SER A 212 -26.16 7.76 -11.15
N VAL A 213 -24.99 8.37 -11.31
CA VAL A 213 -24.45 9.39 -10.38
C VAL A 213 -25.24 10.69 -10.49
N LYS A 214 -25.55 11.15 -11.71
CA LYS A 214 -26.44 12.31 -11.94
C LYS A 214 -27.77 12.18 -11.22
N ALA A 215 -28.46 11.06 -11.46
CA ALA A 215 -29.74 10.79 -10.81
C ALA A 215 -29.60 10.69 -9.29
N LEU A 216 -28.49 10.16 -8.77
CA LEU A 216 -28.23 10.14 -7.33
C LEU A 216 -28.11 11.56 -6.76
N LEU A 217 -27.32 12.44 -7.40
CA LEU A 217 -27.10 13.80 -6.91
C LEU A 217 -28.40 14.61 -6.93
N GLU A 218 -29.17 14.52 -8.02
CA GLU A 218 -30.47 15.19 -8.16
C GLU A 218 -31.47 14.76 -7.08
N ASN A 219 -31.51 13.46 -6.73
CA ASN A 219 -32.50 12.92 -5.80
C ASN A 219 -32.07 12.98 -4.33
N ASN A 220 -30.77 12.82 -4.03
CA ASN A 220 -30.27 12.64 -2.67
C ASN A 220 -29.46 13.85 -2.16
N PHE A 221 -28.89 14.65 -3.04
CA PHE A 221 -28.05 15.79 -2.69
C PHE A 221 -28.45 17.07 -3.47
N PRO A 222 -29.74 17.48 -3.44
CA PRO A 222 -30.26 18.53 -4.31
C PRO A 222 -29.64 19.93 -4.07
N THR A 223 -28.96 20.13 -2.94
CA THR A 223 -28.25 21.37 -2.61
C THR A 223 -26.84 21.45 -3.20
N ILE A 224 -26.30 20.32 -3.68
CA ILE A 224 -24.97 20.25 -4.30
C ILE A 224 -25.13 20.43 -5.80
N VAL A 225 -24.43 21.40 -6.37
CA VAL A 225 -24.39 21.58 -7.83
C VAL A 225 -23.63 20.41 -8.46
N HIS A 226 -24.23 19.73 -9.43
CA HIS A 226 -23.53 18.72 -10.22
C HIS A 226 -22.92 19.33 -11.48
N SER A 227 -21.61 19.13 -11.65
CA SER A 227 -20.86 19.53 -12.84
C SER A 227 -20.19 18.35 -13.51
N LEU A 228 -19.92 18.49 -14.81
CA LEU A 228 -19.27 17.45 -15.60
C LEU A 228 -17.78 17.70 -15.72
N ASP A 229 -16.99 16.64 -15.59
CA ASP A 229 -15.58 16.68 -15.92
C ASP A 229 -15.38 16.96 -17.42
N VAL A 230 -14.86 18.15 -17.70
CA VAL A 230 -14.58 18.64 -19.05
C VAL A 230 -13.40 17.89 -19.69
N TRP A 231 -12.49 17.34 -18.90
CA TRP A 231 -11.33 16.60 -19.40
C TRP A 231 -11.76 15.40 -20.26
N HIS A 232 -12.69 14.60 -19.76
CA HIS A 232 -13.19 13.42 -20.48
C HIS A 232 -13.91 13.81 -21.78
N LYS A 233 -14.67 14.91 -21.75
CA LYS A 233 -15.32 15.46 -22.96
C LYS A 233 -14.30 15.94 -23.99
N SER A 234 -13.30 16.72 -23.57
CA SER A 234 -12.26 17.24 -24.45
C SER A 234 -11.44 16.13 -25.12
N LYS A 235 -11.09 15.08 -24.36
CA LYS A 235 -10.39 13.88 -24.86
C LYS A 235 -11.22 13.13 -25.91
N SER A 236 -12.52 13.01 -25.70
CA SER A 236 -13.45 12.40 -26.66
C SER A 236 -13.54 13.21 -27.95
N ILE A 237 -13.68 14.54 -27.85
CA ILE A 237 -13.69 15.45 -29.00
C ILE A 237 -12.39 15.31 -29.80
N LYS A 238 -11.23 15.33 -29.14
CA LYS A 238 -9.92 15.18 -29.81
C LYS A 238 -9.81 13.85 -30.57
N LYS A 239 -10.29 12.74 -30.01
CA LYS A 239 -10.35 11.44 -30.72
C LYS A 239 -11.22 11.50 -31.97
N CYS A 240 -12.40 12.11 -31.87
CA CYS A 240 -13.32 12.25 -33.01
C CYS A 240 -12.73 13.14 -34.12
N SER A 241 -11.97 14.19 -33.76
CA SER A 241 -11.29 15.06 -34.72
C SER A 241 -10.14 14.37 -35.45
N LEU A 242 -9.43 13.46 -34.79
CA LEU A 242 -8.29 12.72 -35.37
C LEU A 242 -8.70 11.51 -36.21
N ALA A 243 -9.91 10.97 -36.02
CA ALA A 243 -10.44 9.85 -36.81
C ALA A 243 -10.98 10.28 -38.20
N LYS A 244 -10.91 11.58 -38.54
CA LYS A 244 -11.37 12.15 -39.82
C LYS A 244 -10.23 12.50 -40.79
N VAL A 245 -9.03 11.93 -40.59
CA VAL A 245 -7.89 11.99 -41.51
C VAL A 245 -7.48 10.56 -41.86
#